data_AF-A0A355CAC2-F1
#
_entry.id   AF-A0A355CAC2-F1
#
_cell.length_a   1.000
_cell.length_b   1.000
_cell.length_c   1.000
_cell.angle_alpha   90.00
_cell.angle_beta   90.00
_cell.angle_gamma   90.00
#
_symmetry.space_group_name_H-M   'P 1'
#
loop_
_entity.id
_entity.type
_entity.pdbx_description
1 polymer ?
#
loop_
_entity_poly.entity_id
_entity_poly.type
_entity_poly.pdbx_seq_one_letter_code
_entity_poly.pdbx_strand_id
1 'polypeptide(L)' 'MVVHNEMEKLGFNPKDVVLGEVLLEEELSDEQKEKVRAAIEPLGFELIDDRKSRIIEKIKNVIIDLVHRK' A
#
# COMPACT_ATOMS: atom_id res chain seq x y z
N MET A 1 -14.79 -6.70 1.72
CA MET A 1 -14.09 -6.28 0.49
C MET A 1 -13.05 -7.34 0.17
N VAL A 2 -12.93 -7.79 -1.08
CA VAL A 2 -12.13 -9.00 -1.40
C VAL A 2 -10.64 -8.78 -1.10
N VAL A 3 -10.08 -7.64 -1.48
CA VAL A 3 -8.67 -7.31 -1.25
C VAL A 3 -8.34 -7.25 0.25
N HIS A 4 -9.21 -6.66 1.08
CA HIS A 4 -9.03 -6.63 2.54
C HIS A 4 -8.88 -8.03 3.14
N ASN A 5 -9.78 -8.95 2.77
CA ASN A 5 -9.75 -10.31 3.30
C ASN A 5 -8.51 -11.08 2.84
N GLU A 6 -8.03 -10.85 1.62
CA GLU A 6 -6.78 -11.46 1.16
C GLU A 6 -5.56 -10.90 1.89
N MET A 7 -5.53 -9.60 2.19
CA MET A 7 -4.46 -8.99 3.00
C MET A 7 -4.44 -9.55 4.43
N GLU A 8 -5.59 -9.66 5.09
CA GLU A 8 -5.67 -10.27 6.42
C GLU A 8 -5.25 -11.74 6.42
N LYS A 9 -5.65 -12.53 5.40
CA LYS A 9 -5.21 -13.92 5.24
C LYS A 9 -3.70 -14.06 5.07
N LEU A 10 -3.09 -13.10 4.39
CA LEU A 10 -1.64 -13.03 4.22
C LEU A 10 -0.92 -12.52 5.48
N GLY A 11 -1.66 -12.10 6.51
CA GLY A 11 -1.13 -11.59 7.77
C GLY A 11 -0.75 -10.11 7.71
N PHE A 12 -1.22 -9.36 6.71
CA PHE A 12 -1.02 -7.93 6.61
C PHE A 12 -2.20 -7.17 7.23
N ASN A 13 -1.91 -6.04 7.86
CA ASN A 13 -2.93 -5.10 8.35
C ASN A 13 -3.13 -3.99 7.31
N PRO A 14 -4.16 -4.07 6.43
CA PRO A 14 -4.50 -2.98 5.53
C PRO A 14 -4.99 -1.78 6.34
N LYS A 15 -4.35 -0.62 6.16
CA LYS A 15 -4.66 0.60 6.90
C LYS A 15 -5.90 1.30 6.35
N ASP A 16 -6.02 1.32 5.03
CA ASP A 16 -7.14 1.95 4.33
C ASP A 16 -7.49 1.14 3.09
N VAL A 17 -8.79 1.02 2.83
CA VAL A 17 -9.30 0.35 1.65
C VAL A 17 -10.29 1.26 0.93
N VAL A 18 -9.85 1.82 -0.20
CA VAL A 18 -10.64 2.77 -0.98
C VAL A 18 -10.86 2.19 -2.36
N LEU A 19 -12.13 1.96 -2.74
CA LEU A 19 -12.52 1.62 -4.12
C LEU A 19 -11.72 0.48 -4.81
N GLY A 20 -11.25 -0.51 -4.05
CA GLY A 20 -10.46 -1.63 -4.59
C GLY A 20 -8.95 -1.49 -4.46
N GLU A 21 -8.47 -0.38 -3.91
CA GLU A 21 -7.07 -0.15 -3.53
C GLU A 21 -6.89 -0.42 -2.03
N VAL A 22 -5.76 -1.02 -1.66
CA VAL A 22 -5.32 -1.20 -0.27
C VAL A 22 -4.05 -0.40 -0.04
N LEU A 23 -4.05 0.40 1.03
CA LEU A 23 -2.85 1.02 1.58
C LEU A 23 -2.29 0.17 2.73
N LEU A 24 -1.05 -0.30 2.56
CA LEU A 24 -0.28 -0.97 3.60
C LEU A 24 0.66 0.03 4.27
N GLU A 25 0.70 0.00 5.60
CA GLU A 25 1.55 0.88 6.39
C GLU A 25 3.03 0.47 6.30
N GLU A 26 3.26 -0.84 6.15
CA GLU A 26 4.58 -1.46 6.06
C GLU A 26 5.08 -1.55 4.61
N GLU A 27 6.41 -1.48 4.43
CA GLU A 27 7.02 -1.88 3.16
C GLU A 27 7.08 -3.41 3.10
N LEU A 28 6.36 -3.96 2.11
CA LEU A 28 6.48 -5.38 1.75
C LEU A 28 7.89 -5.65 1.22
N SER A 29 8.52 -6.74 1.70
CA SER A 29 9.70 -7.30 1.05
C SER A 29 9.36 -7.78 -0.36
N ASP A 30 10.36 -7.95 -1.23
CA ASP A 30 10.11 -8.43 -2.60
C ASP A 30 9.39 -9.80 -2.62
N GLU A 31 9.70 -10.70 -1.68
CA GLU A 31 9.00 -11.98 -1.52
C GLU A 31 7.54 -11.80 -1.08
N GLN A 32 7.27 -10.83 -0.20
CA GLN A 32 5.91 -10.53 0.24
C GLN A 32 5.10 -9.86 -0.87
N LYS A 33 5.73 -9.01 -1.70
CA LYS A 33 5.10 -8.39 -2.89
C LYS A 33 4.66 -9.46 -3.89
N GLU A 34 5.49 -10.46 -4.15
CA GLU A 34 5.13 -11.56 -5.04
C GLU A 34 3.97 -12.41 -4.48
N LYS A 35 3.96 -12.69 -3.17
CA LYS A 35 2.81 -13.37 -2.53
C LYS A 35 1.52 -12.57 -2.65
N VAL A 36 1.59 -11.26 -2.43
CA VAL A 36 0.46 -10.34 -2.56
C VAL A 36 -0.02 -10.30 -4.02
N ARG A 37 0.89 -10.11 -4.98
CA ARG A 37 0.61 -10.11 -6.42
C ARG A 37 -0.12 -11.40 -6.82
N ALA A 38 0.40 -12.56 -6.45
CA ALA A 38 -0.20 -13.85 -6.76
C ALA A 38 -1.60 -14.05 -6.15
N ALA A 39 -1.90 -13.41 -5.01
CA ALA A 39 -3.22 -13.50 -4.37
C ALA A 39 -4.25 -12.56 -5.02
N ILE A 40 -3.83 -11.40 -5.51
CA ILE A 40 -4.73 -10.35 -6.02
C ILE A 40 -4.87 -10.33 -7.55
N GLU A 41 -3.89 -10.84 -8.30
CA GLU A 41 -3.89 -10.92 -9.76
C GLU A 41 -5.02 -11.83 -10.31
N PRO A 42 -5.33 -13.01 -9.71
CA PRO A 42 -6.49 -13.81 -10.09
C PRO A 42 -7.84 -13.12 -9.81
N LEU A 43 -7.83 -12.14 -8.91
CA LEU A 43 -9.00 -11.34 -8.56
C LEU A 43 -9.17 -10.13 -9.48
N GLY A 44 -8.25 -9.92 -10.42
CA GLY A 44 -8.26 -8.81 -11.39
C GLY A 44 -7.65 -7.51 -10.86
N PHE A 45 -6.88 -7.57 -9.76
CA PHE A 45 -6.19 -6.41 -9.19
C PHE A 45 -4.69 -6.47 -9.47
N GLU A 46 -4.05 -5.30 -9.51
CA GLU A 46 -2.61 -5.17 -9.75
C GLU A 46 -1.91 -4.53 -8.55
N LEU A 47 -0.72 -5.03 -8.19
CA LEU A 47 0.13 -4.41 -7.19
C LEU A 47 0.92 -3.26 -7.82
N ILE A 48 0.57 -2.02 -7.47
CA ILE A 48 1.29 -0.81 -7.92
C ILE A 48 2.46 -0.53 -6.96
N ASP A 49 3.70 -0.86 -7.39
CA ASP A 49 4.93 -0.55 -6.65
C ASP A 49 5.45 0.84 -7.00
N ASP A 50 4.69 1.89 -6.69
CA ASP A 50 5.10 3.27 -6.99
C ASP A 50 6.05 3.84 -5.92
N ARG A 51 7.17 3.13 -5.67
CA ARG A 51 8.22 3.56 -4.72
C ARG A 51 8.66 5.01 -4.96
N LYS A 52 8.71 5.45 -6.22
CA LYS A 52 9.01 6.84 -6.57
C LYS A 52 7.92 7.78 -6.09
N SER A 53 6.65 7.49 -6.35
CA SER A 53 5.55 8.33 -5.87
C SER A 53 5.41 8.32 -4.35
N ARG A 54 5.66 7.20 -3.65
CA ARG A 54 5.71 7.18 -2.18
C ARG A 54 6.82 8.07 -1.61
N ILE A 55 7.99 8.09 -2.24
CA ILE A 55 9.08 9.00 -1.83
C ILE A 55 8.66 10.46 -2.04
N ILE A 56 8.04 10.77 -3.18
CA ILE A 56 7.55 12.13 -3.46
C ILE A 56 6.47 12.56 -2.45
N GLU A 57 5.52 11.68 -2.13
CA GLU A 57 4.50 11.90 -1.10
C GLU A 57 5.10 12.12 0.30
N LYS A 58 6.05 11.28 0.72
CA LYS A 58 6.76 11.47 1.99
C LYS A 58 7.47 12.82 2.04
N ILE A 59 8.14 13.22 0.96
CA ILE A 59 8.79 14.53 0.85
C ILE A 59 7.75 15.66 0.95
N LYS A 60 6.62 15.55 0.26
CA LYS A 60 5.54 16.55 0.32
C LYS A 60 4.97 16.67 1.73
N ASN A 61 4.71 15.56 2.42
CA ASN A 61 4.19 15.56 3.79
C ASN A 61 5.19 16.21 4.76
N VAL A 62 6.48 15.91 4.64
CA VAL A 62 7.52 16.58 5.45
C VAL A 62 7.56 18.09 5.17
N ILE A 63 7.44 18.52 3.91
CA ILE A 63 7.38 19.94 3.57
C ILE A 63 6.14 20.60 4.18
N ILE A 64 4.98 19.96 4.08
CA ILE A 64 3.73 20.44 4.67
C ILE A 64 3.87 20.57 6.18
N ASP A 65 4.43 19.57 6.87
CA ASP A 65 4.66 19.59 8.31
C ASP A 65 5.65 20.68 8.73
N LEU A 66 6.71 20.89 7.95
CA LEU A 66 7.71 21.93 8.22
C LEU A 66 7.14 23.34 8.05
N VAL A 67 6.25 23.53 7.06
CA VAL A 67 5.62 24.82 6.77
C VAL A 67 4.41 25.09 7.69
N HIS A 68 3.67 24.05 8.09
CA HIS A 68 2.53 24.15 9.01
C HIS A 68 2.92 24.21 10.49
N ARG A 69 4.22 24.16 10.84
CA ARG A 69 4.68 24.60 12.16
C ARG A 69 4.42 26.12 12.30
N LYS A 70 3.42 26.48 13.10
CA LYS A 70 3.22 27.85 13.61
C LYS A 70 4.39 28.31 14.46
#